data_AF-A0A0U1M6Z9-F1
#
_entry.id   AF-A0A0U1M6Z9-F1
#
_cell.length_a   1.000
_cell.length_b   1.000
_cell.length_c   1.000
_cell.angle_alpha   90.00
_cell.angle_beta   90.00
_cell.angle_gamma   90.00
#
_symmetry.space_group_name_H-M   'P 1'
#
loop_
_entity.id
_entity.type
_entity.pdbx_description
1 polymer ?
#
loop_
_entity_poly.entity_id
_entity_poly.type
_entity_poly.pdbx_seq_one_letter_code
_entity_poly.pdbx_strand_id
1 'polypeptide(L)'
;MTKDGSVSLQDLCTKVQTLLPEQFKKEAWYLIVASVLVGCGKPSELGPLYTNLVENADDVEEKRIKDRLSDVLMKEWTLVGIPPVIYGVTALGKAETARNEKRGITIEPPSEGGLLEFPDHRKNIDMNGLIPERGTKFLQQLYLQNLAPICSSWGSLANDFMWMERAVIYGLFLSDHQVLSAVEAELVILSSIMTQGLSAPTIWHLRGLRRLGVSAADTESVQQAIEAVATWSGRSVEGWARVTDVPDQIDG
;
A
#
# COMPACT_ATOMS: atom_id res chain seq x y z
N MET A 1 29.04 23.45 1.47
CA MET A 1 29.23 22.51 2.59
C MET A 1 28.07 22.71 3.57
N THR A 2 26.94 22.07 3.28
CA THR A 2 25.77 22.02 4.17
C THR A 2 25.67 20.58 4.67
N LYS A 3 26.14 20.35 5.90
CA LYS A 3 25.76 19.17 6.67
C LYS A 3 24.32 19.42 7.08
N ASP A 4 23.36 18.99 6.27
CA ASP A 4 21.97 19.03 6.69
C ASP A 4 21.75 17.87 7.66
N GLY A 5 21.24 18.18 8.85
CA GLY A 5 20.95 17.21 9.91
C GLY A 5 19.68 16.41 9.61
N SER A 6 19.44 16.07 8.35
CA SER A 6 18.26 15.33 7.93
C SER A 6 18.37 13.88 8.39
N VAL A 7 17.33 13.41 9.07
CA VAL A 7 17.18 12.02 9.52
C VAL A 7 17.32 11.11 8.31
N SER A 8 18.15 10.06 8.38
CA SER A 8 18.35 9.16 7.22
C SER A 8 17.12 8.28 6.99
N LEU A 9 17.00 7.69 5.79
CA LEU A 9 15.95 6.68 5.53
C LEU A 9 16.09 5.48 6.49
N GLN A 10 17.31 5.12 6.87
CA GLN A 10 17.56 4.04 7.83
C GLN A 10 16.98 4.36 9.22
N ASP A 11 17.23 5.58 9.69
CA ASP A 11 16.70 6.06 10.97
C ASP A 11 15.16 6.10 10.94
N LEU A 12 14.58 6.50 9.80
CA LEU A 12 13.13 6.44 9.60
C LEU A 12 12.60 5.01 9.67
N CYS A 13 13.24 4.06 8.97
CA CYS A 13 12.83 2.66 8.98
C CYS A 13 12.86 2.09 10.40
N THR A 14 13.92 2.39 11.15
CA THR A 14 14.04 1.99 12.56
C THR A 14 12.94 2.61 13.41
N LYS A 15 12.65 3.90 13.23
CA LYS A 15 11.55 4.59 13.93
C LYS A 15 10.19 3.96 13.61
N VAL A 16 9.92 3.60 12.36
CA VAL A 16 8.64 2.97 11.98
C VAL A 16 8.51 1.58 12.62
N GLN A 17 9.59 0.79 12.64
CA GLN A 17 9.60 -0.51 13.33
C GLN A 17 9.37 -0.39 14.83
N THR A 18 9.83 0.69 15.49
CA THR A 18 9.60 0.86 16.94
C THR A 18 8.18 1.33 17.26
N LEU A 19 7.54 2.07 16.36
CA LEU A 19 6.15 2.52 16.51
C LEU A 19 5.14 1.39 16.33
N LEU A 20 5.38 0.49 15.38
CA LEU A 20 4.42 -0.55 15.03
C LEU A 20 4.30 -1.64 16.10
N PRO A 21 3.13 -2.28 16.26
CA PRO A 21 2.97 -3.44 17.13
C PRO A 21 3.67 -4.68 16.56
N GLU A 22 3.99 -5.64 17.43
CA GLU A 22 4.82 -6.82 17.09
C GLU A 22 4.35 -7.57 15.83
N GLN A 23 3.03 -7.66 15.63
CA GLN A 23 2.42 -8.29 14.44
C GLN A 23 2.82 -7.64 13.11
N PHE A 24 3.18 -6.35 13.10
CA PHE A 24 3.54 -5.61 11.88
C PHE A 24 5.04 -5.30 11.79
N LYS A 25 5.78 -5.37 12.91
CA LYS A 25 7.21 -5.01 12.98
C LYS A 25 8.11 -5.83 12.06
N LYS A 26 7.80 -7.10 11.85
CA LYS A 26 8.68 -8.01 11.09
C LYS A 26 8.48 -7.89 9.59
N GLU A 27 7.22 -7.90 9.14
CA GLU A 27 6.93 -8.19 7.74
C GLU A 27 6.06 -7.13 7.04
N ALA A 28 5.39 -6.24 7.78
CA ALA A 28 4.45 -5.27 7.20
C ALA A 28 4.95 -3.81 7.25
N TRP A 29 5.93 -3.51 8.11
CA TRP A 29 6.43 -2.15 8.31
C TRP A 29 6.88 -1.47 7.01
N TYR A 30 7.57 -2.20 6.13
CA TYR A 30 8.07 -1.65 4.88
C TYR A 30 6.98 -1.43 3.83
N LEU A 31 5.81 -2.07 3.98
CA LEU A 31 4.65 -1.79 3.12
C LEU A 31 4.11 -0.40 3.40
N ILE A 32 4.01 -0.03 4.69
CA ILE A 32 3.62 1.32 5.12
C ILE A 32 4.66 2.34 4.64
N VAL A 33 5.96 2.08 4.88
CA VAL A 33 7.02 2.98 4.42
C VAL A 33 6.97 3.17 2.90
N ALA A 34 6.89 2.09 2.13
CA ALA A 34 6.83 2.14 0.68
C ALA A 34 5.62 2.95 0.20
N SER A 35 4.43 2.65 0.70
CA SER A 35 3.20 3.33 0.30
C SER A 35 3.24 4.82 0.63
N VAL A 36 3.67 5.19 1.84
CA VAL A 36 3.72 6.61 2.23
C VAL A 36 4.78 7.37 1.46
N LEU A 37 5.93 6.76 1.16
CA LEU A 37 6.96 7.39 0.31
C LEU A 37 6.40 7.71 -1.08
N VAL A 38 5.70 6.78 -1.71
CA VAL A 38 5.09 7.01 -3.04
C VAL A 38 4.00 8.07 -2.95
N GLY A 39 3.04 7.92 -2.03
CA GLY A 39 1.94 8.88 -1.84
C GLY A 39 2.40 10.30 -1.47
N CYS A 40 3.52 10.44 -0.76
CA CYS A 40 4.09 11.75 -0.42
C CYS A 40 4.94 12.38 -1.53
N GLY A 41 5.18 11.70 -2.65
CA GLY A 41 6.00 12.22 -3.75
C GLY A 41 7.51 11.96 -3.58
N LYS A 42 7.88 10.90 -2.86
CA LYS A 42 9.25 10.38 -2.71
C LYS A 42 9.43 8.96 -3.32
N PRO A 43 8.86 8.63 -4.50
CA PRO A 43 8.90 7.27 -5.03
C PRO A 43 10.32 6.76 -5.35
N SER A 44 11.29 7.66 -5.56
CA SER A 44 12.70 7.28 -5.79
C SER A 44 13.36 6.62 -4.58
N GLU A 45 12.84 6.85 -3.37
CA GLU A 45 13.35 6.25 -2.13
C GLU A 45 13.05 4.75 -2.03
N LEU A 46 12.20 4.20 -2.91
CA LEU A 46 11.98 2.75 -2.97
C LEU A 46 13.24 1.97 -3.36
N GLY A 47 14.14 2.53 -4.17
CA GLY A 47 15.41 1.88 -4.53
C GLY A 47 16.33 1.68 -3.30
N PRO A 48 16.64 2.75 -2.55
CA PRO A 48 17.34 2.65 -1.26
C PRO A 48 16.63 1.76 -0.24
N LEU A 49 15.30 1.87 -0.10
CA LEU A 49 14.52 1.00 0.79
C LEU A 49 14.69 -0.48 0.44
N TYR A 50 14.51 -0.83 -0.85
CA TYR A 50 14.72 -2.19 -1.33
C TYR A 50 16.14 -2.66 -1.05
N THR A 51 17.15 -1.86 -1.37
CA THR A 51 18.57 -2.19 -1.14
C THR A 51 18.83 -2.54 0.32
N ASN A 52 18.24 -1.79 1.26
CA ASN A 52 18.35 -2.07 2.69
C ASN A 52 17.66 -3.38 3.09
N LEU A 53 16.42 -3.57 2.63
CA LEU A 53 15.62 -4.76 2.94
C LEU A 53 16.30 -6.05 2.51
N VAL A 54 16.99 -6.02 1.36
CA VAL A 54 17.61 -7.23 0.79
C VAL A 54 19.08 -7.39 1.15
N GLU A 55 19.71 -6.45 1.87
CA GLU A 55 21.17 -6.49 2.13
C GLU A 55 21.63 -7.85 2.67
N ASN A 56 20.88 -8.42 3.62
CA ASN A 56 21.15 -9.71 4.25
C ASN A 56 20.12 -10.80 3.91
N ALA A 57 19.23 -10.54 2.97
CA ALA A 57 18.19 -11.49 2.56
C ALA A 57 18.77 -12.60 1.68
N ASP A 58 18.29 -13.82 1.88
CA ASP A 58 18.49 -14.91 0.90
C ASP A 58 17.61 -14.71 -0.35
N ASP A 59 17.79 -15.53 -1.38
CA ASP A 59 17.07 -15.38 -2.64
C ASP A 59 15.54 -15.59 -2.51
N VAL A 60 15.09 -16.38 -1.51
CA VAL A 60 13.67 -16.62 -1.26
C VAL A 60 13.03 -15.40 -0.61
N GLU A 61 13.70 -14.84 0.40
CA GLU A 61 13.27 -13.62 1.09
C GLU A 61 13.34 -12.40 0.15
N GLU A 62 14.39 -12.26 -0.63
CA GLU A 62 14.53 -11.19 -1.63
C GLU A 62 13.41 -11.24 -2.67
N LYS A 63 13.11 -12.43 -3.20
CA LYS A 63 11.97 -12.61 -4.10
C LYS A 63 10.66 -12.21 -3.43
N ARG A 64 10.44 -12.63 -2.18
CA ARG A 64 9.24 -12.28 -1.41
C ARG A 64 9.11 -10.77 -1.19
N ILE A 65 10.19 -10.09 -0.82
CA ILE A 65 10.22 -8.63 -0.63
C ILE A 65 9.85 -7.94 -1.94
N LYS A 66 10.44 -8.39 -3.07
CA LYS A 66 10.13 -7.83 -4.40
C LYS A 66 8.66 -8.01 -4.76
N ASP A 67 8.13 -9.23 -4.62
CA ASP A 67 6.73 -9.52 -4.93
C ASP A 67 5.79 -8.63 -4.11
N ARG A 68 6.10 -8.43 -2.82
CA ARG A 68 5.31 -7.59 -1.91
C ARG A 68 5.39 -6.11 -2.24
N LEU A 69 6.58 -5.56 -2.54
CA LEU A 69 6.73 -4.16 -2.97
C LEU A 69 6.06 -3.91 -4.34
N SER A 70 6.10 -4.89 -5.23
CA SER A 70 5.35 -4.86 -6.50
C SER A 70 3.84 -4.80 -6.25
N ASP A 71 3.33 -5.60 -5.31
CA ASP A 71 1.89 -5.61 -4.96
C ASP A 71 1.44 -4.32 -4.26
N VAL A 72 2.31 -3.68 -3.45
CA VAL A 72 2.06 -2.30 -2.94
C VAL A 72 1.82 -1.37 -4.12
N LEU A 73 2.76 -1.30 -5.07
CA LEU A 73 2.68 -0.40 -6.23
C LEU A 73 1.45 -0.68 -7.12
N MET A 74 1.08 -1.94 -7.31
CA MET A 74 -0.12 -2.31 -8.05
C MET A 74 -1.40 -1.81 -7.39
N LYS A 75 -1.49 -1.88 -6.04
CA LYS A 75 -2.63 -1.35 -5.28
C LYS A 75 -2.66 0.18 -5.31
N GLU A 76 -1.51 0.82 -5.16
CA GLU A 76 -1.38 2.27 -5.18
C GLU A 76 -1.72 2.92 -6.52
N TRP A 77 -1.60 2.17 -7.62
CA TRP A 77 -1.94 2.63 -8.97
C TRP A 77 -3.31 3.31 -9.05
N THR A 78 -4.29 2.79 -8.30
CA THR A 78 -5.66 3.31 -8.24
C THR A 78 -5.89 4.36 -7.16
N LEU A 79 -4.98 4.49 -6.19
CA LEU A 79 -5.14 5.32 -5.00
C LEU A 79 -4.36 6.63 -5.07
N VAL A 80 -3.10 6.59 -5.54
CA VAL A 80 -2.20 7.76 -5.61
C VAL A 80 -1.88 8.18 -7.05
N GLY A 81 -2.26 7.34 -8.02
CA GLY A 81 -2.14 7.59 -9.45
C GLY A 81 -0.88 7.01 -10.10
N ILE A 82 -0.93 6.96 -11.43
CA ILE A 82 0.07 6.29 -12.27
C ILE A 82 1.47 6.90 -12.15
N PRO A 83 1.67 8.23 -12.24
CA PRO A 83 3.02 8.78 -12.36
C PRO A 83 3.93 8.46 -11.16
N PRO A 84 3.52 8.67 -9.88
CA PRO A 84 4.34 8.28 -8.74
C PRO A 84 4.71 6.79 -8.73
N VAL A 85 3.76 5.93 -9.10
CA VAL A 85 3.96 4.48 -9.16
C VAL A 85 4.98 4.08 -10.22
N ILE A 86 4.94 4.69 -11.42
CA ILE A 86 5.93 4.47 -12.48
C ILE A 86 7.35 4.87 -12.03
N TYR A 87 7.48 5.99 -11.32
CA TYR A 87 8.77 6.37 -10.74
C TYR A 87 9.23 5.37 -9.67
N GLY A 88 8.29 4.83 -8.88
CA GLY A 88 8.56 3.84 -7.84
C GLY A 88 9.05 2.52 -8.40
N VAL A 89 8.34 1.95 -9.38
CA VAL A 89 8.76 0.69 -10.03
C VAL A 89 10.09 0.86 -10.76
N THR A 90 10.33 2.04 -11.36
CA THR A 90 11.62 2.35 -11.99
C THR A 90 12.77 2.38 -10.96
N ALA A 91 12.54 2.95 -9.78
CA ALA A 91 13.54 2.99 -8.71
C ALA A 91 13.84 1.59 -8.15
N LEU A 92 12.80 0.76 -7.95
CA LEU A 92 12.96 -0.64 -7.56
C LEU A 92 13.74 -1.44 -8.60
N GLY A 93 13.34 -1.36 -9.88
CA GLY A 93 14.00 -2.08 -10.96
C GLY A 93 15.48 -1.73 -11.10
N LYS A 94 15.83 -0.44 -10.98
CA LYS A 94 17.24 0.00 -10.97
C LYS A 94 18.04 -0.60 -9.80
N ALA A 95 17.44 -0.66 -8.62
CA ALA A 95 18.09 -1.22 -7.44
C ALA A 95 18.27 -2.74 -7.56
N GLU A 96 17.26 -3.46 -8.09
CA GLU A 96 17.34 -4.89 -8.40
C GLU A 96 18.43 -5.17 -9.45
N THR A 97 18.46 -4.43 -10.56
CA THR A 97 19.50 -4.59 -11.59
C THR A 97 20.90 -4.39 -11.00
N ALA A 98 21.12 -3.28 -10.28
CA ALA A 98 22.42 -2.99 -9.66
C ALA A 98 22.86 -4.06 -8.65
N ARG A 99 21.91 -4.69 -7.96
CA ARG A 99 22.20 -5.79 -7.04
C ARG A 99 22.58 -7.07 -7.78
N ASN A 100 21.84 -7.43 -8.83
CA ASN A 100 22.16 -8.58 -9.67
C ASN A 100 23.54 -8.44 -10.34
N GLU A 101 23.88 -7.26 -10.84
CA GLU A 101 25.20 -6.96 -11.39
C GLU A 101 26.33 -7.20 -10.37
N LYS A 102 26.15 -6.77 -9.11
CA LYS A 102 27.11 -7.05 -8.01
C LYS A 102 27.28 -8.53 -7.71
N ARG A 103 26.26 -9.35 -8.02
CA ARG A 103 26.27 -10.81 -7.88
C ARG A 103 26.77 -11.53 -9.14
N GLY A 104 27.14 -10.78 -10.19
CA GLY A 104 27.56 -11.34 -11.48
C GLY A 104 26.40 -11.92 -12.30
N ILE A 105 25.16 -11.51 -12.01
CA ILE A 105 23.95 -11.94 -12.70
C ILE A 105 23.54 -10.83 -13.69
N THR A 106 23.52 -11.16 -14.98
CA THR A 106 22.98 -10.28 -16.02
C THR A 106 21.51 -10.63 -16.25
N ILE A 107 20.62 -9.65 -16.08
CA ILE A 107 19.20 -9.77 -16.45
C ILE A 107 19.01 -9.08 -17.80
N GLU A 108 18.66 -9.86 -18.81
CA GLU A 108 18.25 -9.31 -20.10
C GLU A 108 16.90 -8.60 -19.97
N PRO A 109 16.74 -7.39 -20.53
CA PRO A 109 15.44 -6.74 -20.54
C PRO A 109 14.42 -7.58 -21.33
N PRO A 110 13.12 -7.52 -20.98
CA PRO A 110 12.10 -8.22 -21.73
C PRO A 110 12.08 -7.73 -23.19
N SER A 111 11.91 -8.66 -24.13
CA SER A 111 11.68 -8.31 -25.53
C SER A 111 10.35 -7.57 -25.69
N GLU A 112 10.16 -6.86 -26.80
CA GLU A 112 8.88 -6.18 -27.09
C GLU A 112 7.70 -7.16 -27.07
N GLY A 113 7.89 -8.37 -27.62
CA GLY A 113 6.89 -9.44 -27.54
C GLY A 113 6.64 -9.91 -26.11
N GLY A 114 7.71 -10.04 -25.30
CA GLY A 114 7.60 -10.42 -23.88
C GLY A 114 6.85 -9.39 -23.02
N LEU A 115 6.93 -8.10 -23.37
CA LEU A 115 6.15 -7.04 -22.69
C LEU A 115 4.64 -7.12 -22.97
N LEU A 116 4.23 -7.76 -24.08
CA LEU A 116 2.82 -7.95 -24.43
C LEU A 116 2.22 -9.23 -23.83
N GLU A 117 3.06 -10.13 -23.30
CA GLU A 117 2.60 -11.33 -22.63
C GLU A 117 2.14 -11.02 -21.20
N PHE A 118 0.88 -11.33 -20.90
CA PHE A 118 0.42 -11.28 -19.51
C PHE A 118 1.16 -12.32 -18.67
N PRO A 119 1.52 -12.01 -17.41
CA PRO A 119 2.02 -13.02 -16.51
C PRO A 119 0.92 -14.06 -16.23
N ASP A 120 1.29 -15.31 -15.95
CA ASP A 120 0.34 -16.43 -15.88
C ASP A 120 -0.82 -16.19 -14.90
N HIS A 121 -0.54 -15.58 -13.74
CA HIS A 121 -1.57 -15.25 -12.74
C HIS A 121 -2.56 -14.16 -13.20
N ARG A 122 -2.28 -13.46 -14.31
CA ARG A 122 -3.15 -12.44 -14.93
C ARG A 122 -3.87 -12.94 -16.18
N LYS A 123 -3.65 -14.18 -16.61
CA LYS A 123 -4.34 -14.78 -17.77
C LYS A 123 -5.71 -15.31 -17.36
N ASN A 124 -6.68 -15.22 -18.30
CA ASN A 124 -8.01 -15.84 -18.18
C ASN A 124 -8.78 -15.49 -16.88
N ILE A 125 -8.57 -14.29 -16.34
CA ILE A 125 -9.32 -13.82 -15.18
C ILE A 125 -10.77 -13.53 -15.58
N ASP A 126 -11.73 -14.06 -14.81
CA ASP A 126 -13.14 -13.74 -14.99
C ASP A 126 -13.46 -12.34 -14.43
N MET A 127 -13.48 -11.37 -15.34
CA MET A 127 -13.77 -9.95 -15.07
C MET A 127 -15.24 -9.66 -14.75
N ASN A 128 -16.16 -10.58 -15.05
CA ASN A 128 -17.61 -10.32 -14.93
C ASN A 128 -18.25 -11.06 -13.74
N GLY A 129 -17.66 -12.16 -13.27
CA GLY A 129 -18.11 -12.91 -12.09
C GLY A 129 -17.13 -12.82 -10.93
N LEU A 130 -16.02 -13.55 -11.03
CA LEU A 130 -15.05 -13.75 -9.93
C LEU A 130 -14.50 -12.43 -9.37
N ILE A 131 -14.07 -11.53 -10.24
CA ILE A 131 -13.44 -10.26 -9.83
C ILE A 131 -14.43 -9.33 -9.10
N PRO A 132 -15.63 -9.05 -9.64
CA PRO A 132 -16.67 -8.33 -8.91
C PRO A 132 -17.06 -8.98 -7.58
N GLU A 133 -17.16 -10.31 -7.53
CA GLU A 133 -17.50 -11.03 -6.28
C GLU A 133 -16.42 -10.81 -5.21
N ARG A 134 -15.14 -10.95 -5.60
CA ARG A 134 -13.99 -10.70 -4.73
C ARG A 134 -14.01 -9.28 -4.16
N GLY A 135 -14.17 -8.26 -5.01
CA GLY A 135 -14.26 -6.86 -4.58
C GLY A 135 -15.46 -6.60 -3.67
N THR A 136 -16.61 -7.21 -3.98
CA THR A 136 -17.82 -7.09 -3.14
C THR A 136 -17.58 -7.63 -1.73
N LYS A 137 -16.94 -8.81 -1.60
CA LYS A 137 -16.65 -9.41 -0.29
C LYS A 137 -15.75 -8.52 0.57
N PHE A 138 -14.69 -7.97 -0.01
CA PHE A 138 -13.77 -7.11 0.74
C PHE A 138 -14.42 -5.77 1.13
N LEU A 139 -15.15 -5.12 0.22
CA LEU A 139 -15.96 -3.93 0.53
C LEU A 139 -16.93 -4.19 1.69
N GLN A 140 -17.62 -5.34 1.69
CA GLN A 140 -18.54 -5.68 2.77
C GLN A 140 -17.82 -5.86 4.10
N GLN A 141 -16.63 -6.45 4.13
CA GLN A 141 -15.82 -6.56 5.35
C GLN A 141 -15.40 -5.19 5.89
N LEU A 142 -14.92 -4.29 5.03
CA LEU A 142 -14.41 -2.99 5.44
C LEU A 142 -15.52 -2.01 5.83
N TYR A 143 -16.62 -1.98 5.09
CA TYR A 143 -17.63 -0.93 5.22
C TYR A 143 -18.92 -1.39 5.94
N LEU A 144 -19.24 -2.69 5.94
CA LEU A 144 -20.45 -3.25 6.57
C LEU A 144 -21.70 -2.36 6.28
N GLN A 145 -22.41 -1.94 7.32
CA GLN A 145 -23.59 -1.08 7.24
C GLN A 145 -23.31 0.33 6.69
N ASN A 146 -22.05 0.78 6.65
CA ASN A 146 -21.68 2.09 6.13
C ASN A 146 -21.58 2.12 4.59
N LEU A 147 -21.54 0.96 3.91
CA LEU A 147 -21.39 0.92 2.46
C LEU A 147 -22.59 1.60 1.77
N ALA A 148 -23.82 1.21 2.10
CA ALA A 148 -25.01 1.76 1.44
C ALA A 148 -25.18 3.29 1.62
N PRO A 149 -24.96 3.88 2.81
CA PRO A 149 -24.90 5.33 2.96
C PRO A 149 -23.82 6.02 2.11
N ILE A 150 -22.61 5.47 2.04
CA ILE A 150 -21.53 5.99 1.18
C ILE A 150 -22.00 6.01 -0.28
N CYS A 151 -22.55 4.90 -0.77
CA CYS A 151 -23.00 4.80 -2.15
C CYS A 151 -24.18 5.72 -2.47
N SER A 152 -25.06 5.94 -1.49
CA SER A 152 -26.19 6.87 -1.63
C SER A 152 -25.72 8.31 -1.83
N SER A 153 -24.53 8.67 -1.33
CA SER A 153 -23.95 10.00 -1.54
C SER A 153 -23.50 10.26 -2.98
N TRP A 154 -23.39 9.22 -3.82
CA TRP A 154 -22.99 9.32 -5.23
C TRP A 154 -24.17 9.66 -6.17
N GLY A 155 -25.40 9.72 -5.65
CA GLY A 155 -26.58 10.08 -6.43
C GLY A 155 -26.84 9.15 -7.61
N SER A 156 -27.16 9.71 -8.78
CA SER A 156 -27.45 8.93 -10.00
C SER A 156 -26.24 8.19 -10.57
N LEU A 157 -25.03 8.48 -10.09
CA LEU A 157 -23.78 7.84 -10.55
C LEU A 157 -23.47 6.55 -9.78
N ALA A 158 -24.27 6.21 -8.77
CA ALA A 158 -23.93 5.16 -7.81
C ALA A 158 -23.71 3.78 -8.46
N ASN A 159 -24.46 3.43 -9.50
CA ASN A 159 -24.34 2.12 -10.14
C ASN A 159 -23.01 1.96 -10.89
N ASP A 160 -22.60 2.98 -11.67
CA ASP A 160 -21.36 2.93 -12.44
C ASP A 160 -20.14 2.97 -11.52
N PHE A 161 -20.19 3.81 -10.48
CA PHE A 161 -19.12 3.86 -9.48
C PHE A 161 -19.06 2.58 -8.64
N MET A 162 -20.20 1.98 -8.28
CA MET A 162 -20.20 0.70 -7.58
C MET A 162 -19.66 -0.44 -8.46
N TRP A 163 -19.89 -0.40 -9.78
CA TRP A 163 -19.22 -1.31 -10.70
C TRP A 163 -17.71 -1.09 -10.70
N MET A 164 -17.25 0.18 -10.79
CA MET A 164 -15.83 0.52 -10.74
C MET A 164 -15.17 0.04 -9.44
N GLU A 165 -15.81 0.29 -8.30
CA GLU A 165 -15.35 -0.16 -6.98
C GLU A 165 -15.25 -1.69 -6.94
N ARG A 166 -16.34 -2.40 -7.26
CA ARG A 166 -16.40 -3.86 -7.13
C ARG A 166 -15.53 -4.60 -8.13
N ALA A 167 -15.47 -4.15 -9.38
CA ALA A 167 -14.82 -4.87 -10.46
C ALA A 167 -13.37 -4.42 -10.67
N VAL A 168 -13.08 -3.12 -10.58
CA VAL A 168 -11.78 -2.58 -10.95
C VAL A 168 -10.95 -2.30 -9.70
N ILE A 169 -11.37 -1.33 -8.88
CA ILE A 169 -10.56 -0.85 -7.75
C ILE A 169 -10.39 -1.96 -6.71
N TYR A 170 -11.47 -2.35 -6.04
CA TYR A 170 -11.42 -3.45 -5.08
C TYR A 170 -11.26 -4.79 -5.78
N GLY A 171 -12.06 -5.02 -6.83
CA GLY A 171 -12.08 -6.31 -7.53
C GLY A 171 -10.72 -6.73 -8.03
N LEU A 172 -10.12 -5.94 -8.93
CA LEU A 172 -8.90 -6.31 -9.65
C LEU A 172 -7.62 -6.03 -8.85
N PHE A 173 -7.59 -4.96 -8.06
CA PHE A 173 -6.38 -4.50 -7.36
C PHE A 173 -6.43 -4.72 -5.85
N LEU A 174 -7.30 -4.01 -5.12
CA LEU A 174 -7.18 -3.91 -3.65
C LEU A 174 -7.52 -5.21 -2.93
N SER A 175 -8.44 -6.02 -3.47
CA SER A 175 -8.84 -7.32 -2.91
C SER A 175 -8.04 -8.49 -3.46
N ASP A 176 -7.01 -8.23 -4.28
CA ASP A 176 -6.10 -9.26 -4.74
C ASP A 176 -5.12 -9.62 -3.62
N HIS A 177 -5.51 -10.60 -2.81
CA HIS A 177 -4.77 -11.01 -1.62
C HIS A 177 -3.81 -12.19 -1.85
N GLN A 178 -3.36 -12.41 -3.10
CA GLN A 178 -2.43 -13.51 -3.42
C GLN A 178 -1.03 -13.29 -2.81
N VAL A 179 -0.62 -12.03 -2.64
CA VAL A 179 0.71 -11.64 -2.13
C VAL A 179 0.59 -10.95 -0.77
N LEU A 180 -0.22 -9.90 -0.68
CA LEU A 180 -0.55 -9.22 0.58
C LEU A 180 -1.85 -9.76 1.18
N SER A 181 -1.86 -10.05 2.48
CA SER A 181 -3.09 -10.40 3.19
C SER A 181 -4.11 -9.25 3.19
N ALA A 182 -5.36 -9.51 3.59
CA ALA A 182 -6.40 -8.47 3.69
C ALA A 182 -6.00 -7.32 4.62
N VAL A 183 -5.34 -7.62 5.74
CA VAL A 183 -4.84 -6.59 6.68
C VAL A 183 -3.71 -5.80 6.03
N GLU A 184 -2.77 -6.44 5.36
CA GLU A 184 -1.65 -5.76 4.69
C GLU A 184 -2.12 -4.90 3.51
N ALA A 185 -3.12 -5.36 2.75
CA ALA A 185 -3.77 -4.57 1.73
C ALA A 185 -4.42 -3.31 2.34
N GLU A 186 -5.14 -3.45 3.46
CA GLU A 186 -5.72 -2.31 4.16
C GLU A 186 -4.67 -1.34 4.74
N LEU A 187 -3.50 -1.84 5.18
CA LEU A 187 -2.38 -0.98 5.57
C LEU A 187 -1.90 -0.11 4.39
N VAL A 188 -1.80 -0.68 3.19
CA VAL A 188 -1.46 0.08 1.97
C VAL A 188 -2.56 1.08 1.64
N ILE A 189 -3.83 0.66 1.64
CA ILE A 189 -4.97 1.52 1.31
C ILE A 189 -5.04 2.73 2.27
N LEU A 190 -4.98 2.48 3.58
CA LEU A 190 -4.98 3.51 4.60
C LEU A 190 -3.79 4.46 4.43
N SER A 191 -2.58 3.92 4.22
CA SER A 191 -1.36 4.71 4.01
C SER A 191 -1.51 5.65 2.81
N SER A 192 -1.90 5.12 1.64
CA SER A 192 -2.10 5.91 0.42
C SER A 192 -3.15 7.00 0.59
N ILE A 193 -4.28 6.71 1.25
CA ILE A 193 -5.37 7.67 1.45
C ILE A 193 -4.96 8.78 2.43
N MET A 194 -4.31 8.42 3.54
CA MET A 194 -3.86 9.39 4.54
C MET A 194 -2.89 10.41 3.95
N THR A 195 -1.99 9.99 3.04
CA THR A 195 -1.04 10.92 2.40
C THR A 195 -1.70 12.05 1.59
N GLN A 196 -2.98 11.89 1.25
CA GLN A 196 -3.76 12.86 0.49
C GLN A 196 -4.55 13.84 1.38
N GLY A 197 -4.57 13.64 2.71
CA GLY A 197 -5.27 14.52 3.66
C GLY A 197 -6.80 14.41 3.59
N LEU A 198 -7.35 13.30 3.09
CA LEU A 198 -8.79 13.11 2.88
C LEU A 198 -9.49 12.57 4.14
N SER A 199 -10.01 13.45 4.98
CA SER A 199 -10.61 13.10 6.29
C SER A 199 -11.65 11.98 6.23
N ALA A 200 -12.68 12.09 5.38
CA ALA A 200 -13.76 11.09 5.33
C ALA A 200 -13.27 9.69 4.90
N PRO A 201 -12.56 9.53 3.76
CA PRO A 201 -11.92 8.26 3.42
C PRO A 201 -10.95 7.72 4.48
N THR A 202 -10.14 8.57 5.12
CA THR A 202 -9.26 8.15 6.21
C THR A 202 -10.07 7.52 7.36
N ILE A 203 -11.15 8.15 7.80
CA ILE A 203 -12.02 7.59 8.86
C ILE A 203 -12.59 6.23 8.44
N TRP A 204 -12.95 6.07 7.17
CA TRP A 204 -13.49 4.80 6.68
C TRP A 204 -12.47 3.67 6.75
N HIS A 205 -11.21 3.93 6.40
CA HIS A 205 -10.14 2.92 6.41
C HIS A 205 -9.51 2.70 7.80
N LEU A 206 -9.50 3.71 8.67
CA LEU A 206 -9.21 3.49 10.08
C LEU A 206 -10.25 2.55 10.70
N ARG A 207 -11.53 2.70 10.32
CA ARG A 207 -12.60 1.76 10.72
C ARG A 207 -12.43 0.39 10.04
N GLY A 208 -12.06 0.36 8.76
CA GLY A 208 -11.81 -0.86 7.98
C GLY A 208 -10.73 -1.74 8.61
N LEU A 209 -9.58 -1.15 8.97
CA LEU A 209 -8.49 -1.84 9.64
C LEU A 209 -8.94 -2.47 10.97
N ARG A 210 -9.76 -1.75 11.75
CA ARG A 210 -10.36 -2.29 12.98
C ARG A 210 -11.30 -3.46 12.73
N ARG A 211 -12.10 -3.42 11.66
CA ARG A 211 -13.01 -4.50 11.26
C ARG A 211 -12.30 -5.76 10.80
N LEU A 212 -11.05 -5.63 10.36
CA LEU A 212 -10.16 -6.75 10.07
C LEU A 212 -9.47 -7.33 11.32
N GLY A 213 -9.85 -6.86 12.52
CA GLY A 213 -9.38 -7.42 13.79
C GLY A 213 -8.17 -6.69 14.41
N VAL A 214 -7.75 -5.56 13.85
CA VAL A 214 -6.68 -4.74 14.43
C VAL A 214 -7.24 -3.91 15.59
N SER A 215 -6.57 -3.93 16.75
CA SER A 215 -7.04 -3.18 17.92
C SER A 215 -6.99 -1.67 17.67
N ALA A 216 -7.75 -0.88 18.45
CA ALA A 216 -7.70 0.58 18.32
C ALA A 216 -6.30 1.14 18.61
N ALA A 217 -5.59 0.59 19.61
CA ALA A 217 -4.22 0.99 19.95
C ALA A 217 -3.21 0.63 18.84
N ASP A 218 -3.36 -0.55 18.23
CA ASP A 218 -2.52 -0.95 17.09
C ASP A 218 -2.82 -0.11 15.84
N THR A 219 -4.09 0.24 15.63
CA THR A 219 -4.52 1.15 14.55
C THR A 219 -3.90 2.54 14.74
N GLU A 220 -3.86 3.05 15.97
CA GLU A 220 -3.20 4.33 16.28
C GLU A 220 -1.69 4.24 16.05
N SER A 221 -1.06 3.12 16.40
CA SER A 221 0.36 2.87 16.15
C SER A 221 0.69 2.85 14.65
N VAL A 222 -0.18 2.25 13.83
CA VAL A 222 -0.11 2.32 12.36
C VAL A 222 -0.23 3.76 11.88
N GLN A 223 -1.20 4.53 12.40
CA GLN A 223 -1.39 5.92 12.05
C GLN A 223 -0.13 6.76 12.35
N GLN A 224 0.47 6.57 13.53
CA GLN A 224 1.71 7.26 13.92
C GLN A 224 2.90 6.88 13.03
N ALA A 225 2.98 5.62 12.59
CA ALA A 225 3.98 5.18 11.62
C ALA A 225 3.82 5.88 10.26
N ILE A 226 2.58 5.99 9.76
CA ILE A 226 2.25 6.73 8.53
C ILE A 226 2.67 8.20 8.68
N GLU A 227 2.29 8.85 9.79
CA GLU A 227 2.62 10.24 10.08
C GLU A 227 4.14 10.48 10.15
N ALA A 228 4.90 9.54 10.69
CA ALA A 228 6.35 9.62 10.76
C ALA A 228 7.00 9.65 9.36
N VAL A 229 6.55 8.77 8.45
CA VAL A 229 7.05 8.73 7.06
C VAL A 229 6.59 9.94 6.26
N ALA A 230 5.35 10.40 6.45
CA ALA A 230 4.82 11.59 5.79
C ALA A 230 5.59 12.85 6.21
N THR A 231 5.86 13.01 7.51
CA THR A 231 6.65 14.13 8.05
C THR A 231 8.07 14.10 7.53
N TRP A 232 8.72 12.92 7.51
CA TRP A 232 10.06 12.76 6.92
C TRP A 232 10.07 13.13 5.43
N SER A 233 8.99 12.82 4.72
CA SER A 233 8.81 13.18 3.30
C SER A 233 8.51 14.66 3.06
N GLY A 234 8.37 15.47 4.12
CA GLY A 234 8.10 16.90 4.06
C GLY A 234 6.61 17.28 4.00
N ARG A 235 5.70 16.37 4.36
CA ARG A 235 4.26 16.66 4.46
C ARG A 235 3.89 17.13 5.87
N SER A 236 2.97 18.09 5.96
CA SER A 236 2.28 18.38 7.21
C SER A 236 1.20 17.33 7.44
N VAL A 237 1.10 16.86 8.69
CA VAL A 237 0.06 15.94 9.17
C VAL A 237 -0.98 16.65 10.04
N GLU A 238 -0.89 17.97 10.13
CA GLU A 238 -1.84 18.78 10.90
C GLU A 238 -3.27 18.65 10.32
N GLY A 239 -4.24 18.42 11.19
CA GLY A 239 -5.65 18.28 10.82
C GLY A 239 -6.02 16.94 10.19
N TRP A 240 -5.11 15.96 10.14
CA TRP A 240 -5.45 14.61 9.73
C TRP A 240 -6.44 13.97 10.70
N ALA A 241 -7.42 13.25 10.15
CA ALA A 241 -8.37 12.48 10.95
C ALA A 241 -7.63 11.44 11.80
N ARG A 242 -8.12 11.21 13.01
CA ARG A 242 -7.50 10.37 14.03
C ARG A 242 -8.33 9.10 14.24
N VAL A 243 -7.70 8.05 14.75
CA VAL A 243 -8.41 6.84 15.22
C VAL A 243 -9.52 7.18 16.21
N THR A 244 -9.30 8.18 17.06
CA THR A 244 -10.28 8.67 18.04
C THR A 244 -11.52 9.30 17.42
N ASP A 245 -11.45 9.69 16.15
CA ASP A 245 -12.57 10.27 15.40
C ASP A 245 -13.48 9.18 14.79
N VAL A 246 -13.08 7.91 14.87
CA VAL A 246 -13.87 6.78 14.36
C VAL A 246 -15.06 6.54 15.31
N PRO A 247 -16.30 6.81 14.89
CA PRO A 247 -17.46 6.85 15.78
C PRO A 247 -17.96 5.46 16.23
N ASP A 248 -17.40 4.37 15.69
CA ASP A 248 -17.87 3.00 15.94
C ASP A 248 -16.82 2.19 16.71
N GLN A 249 -17.11 1.89 17.97
CA GLN A 249 -16.59 0.69 18.63
C GLN A 249 -17.47 -0.47 18.18
N ILE A 250 -16.93 -1.38 17.37
CA ILE A 250 -17.42 -2.76 17.45
C ILE A 250 -16.68 -3.32 18.66
N ASP A 251 -17.32 -3.23 19.82
CA ASP A 251 -16.96 -4.09 20.94
C ASP A 251 -17.11 -5.53 20.44
N GLY A 252 -16.01 -6.29 20.50
CA GLY A 252 -16.05 -7.73 20.29
C GLY A 252 -16.77 -8.44 21.42
#